data_AF-A0A062VHP3-F1
#
_entry.id   AF-A0A062VHP3-F1
#
_cell.length_a   1.000
_cell.length_b   1.000
_cell.length_c   1.000
_cell.angle_alpha   90.00
_cell.angle_beta   90.00
_cell.angle_gamma   90.00
#
_symmetry.space_group_name_H-M   'P 1'
#
loop_
_entity.id
_entity.type
_entity.pdbx_description
1 polymer ?
#
loop_
_entity_poly.entity_id
_entity_poly.type
_entity_poly.pdbx_seq_one_letter_code
_entity_poly.pdbx_strand_id
1 'polypeptide(L)'
;MGTSKYSRWFDTSASMRPVTESNLTDFFTTGEEAFADLADRLELDAGAKAVCYLLGWSCDINTTVRAVASPSGTTLGQTLSYFAKQGGAVRAMLWENTIMKNAGCADAVKHIGSLPNGSSAILDHRTPLAGAHHQKIQIVVPSPDHGADDAGLVAAIAYCGGMDVFTDRIGPTGFHDVHCKIRGPAADDLVKVFQERWNDHPEHGTGLSDRTSVVPAGGNSLVQVCNTYPTFQSRLAYSILVKNYLPVINKQLKGSGALTAGDMGVNGSVRYYNFYDPSRGVQQIWRAVKRAIAEATRFIYLEDQYLTNNGWATHWPPNSRLLQTTFGS
;
A
#
# COMPACT_ATOMS: atom_id res chain seq x y z
N MET A 1 0.17 31.59 11.16
CA MET A 1 -1.16 31.10 11.60
C MET A 1 -1.22 29.62 11.28
N GLY A 2 -1.25 28.64 12.16
CA GLY A 2 -1.32 28.51 13.61
C GLY A 2 -1.51 27.02 13.84
N THR A 3 -0.40 26.26 13.81
CA THR A 3 -0.36 24.78 13.90
C THR A 3 -1.16 24.26 15.10
N SER A 4 -1.25 25.07 16.16
CA SER A 4 -2.02 24.79 17.37
C SER A 4 -3.54 24.66 17.20
N LYS A 5 -4.17 25.26 16.17
CA LYS A 5 -5.64 25.15 16.00
C LYS A 5 -6.06 23.78 15.48
N TYR A 6 -5.19 23.12 14.73
CA TYR A 6 -5.49 21.87 14.05
C TYR A 6 -4.80 20.66 14.69
N SER A 7 -3.80 20.88 15.57
CA SER A 7 -3.10 19.81 16.29
C SER A 7 -4.05 18.90 17.08
N ARG A 8 -5.19 19.42 17.56
CA ARG A 8 -6.20 18.63 18.27
C ARG A 8 -6.72 17.44 17.45
N TRP A 9 -6.74 17.51 16.12
CA TRP A 9 -7.23 16.44 15.25
C TRP A 9 -6.30 15.24 15.16
N PHE A 10 -5.06 15.37 15.62
CA PHE A 10 -4.03 14.32 15.52
C PHE A 10 -3.82 13.61 16.86
N ASP A 11 -3.50 12.32 16.81
CA ASP A 11 -2.98 11.59 17.97
C ASP A 11 -1.46 11.68 17.95
N THR A 12 -0.88 12.43 18.89
CA THR A 12 0.57 12.64 19.01
C THR A 12 1.20 11.81 20.13
N SER A 13 0.46 10.82 20.66
CA SER A 13 1.01 9.94 21.69
C SER A 13 1.92 8.86 21.11
N ALA A 14 2.62 8.13 21.98
CA ALA A 14 3.64 7.17 21.58
C ALA A 14 3.15 6.17 20.52
N SER A 15 4.07 5.78 19.64
CA SER A 15 3.83 4.86 18.52
C SER A 15 2.94 5.39 17.38
N MET A 16 2.59 6.68 17.37
CA MET A 16 2.08 7.35 16.17
C MET A 16 3.25 7.91 15.35
N ARG A 17 3.11 7.95 14.03
CA ARG A 17 4.04 8.71 13.17
C ARG A 17 3.88 10.21 13.45
N PRO A 18 4.94 11.01 13.24
CA PRO A 18 4.85 12.45 13.45
C PRO A 18 3.80 13.09 12.54
N VAL A 19 3.24 14.21 13.00
CA VAL A 19 2.50 15.11 12.11
C VAL A 19 3.54 15.88 11.31
N THR A 20 3.42 15.86 10.01
CA THR A 20 4.26 16.65 9.11
C THR A 20 3.51 17.91 8.67
N GLU A 21 4.26 18.99 8.49
CA GLU A 21 3.75 20.28 8.04
C GLU A 21 4.19 20.56 6.60
N SER A 22 3.62 21.61 6.01
CA SER A 22 4.01 22.11 4.68
C SER A 22 3.85 21.07 3.57
N ASN A 23 2.80 20.26 3.65
CA ASN A 23 2.43 19.32 2.58
C ASN A 23 1.45 19.98 1.59
N LEU A 24 1.45 19.47 0.36
CA LEU A 24 0.36 19.66 -0.59
C LEU A 24 -0.44 18.36 -0.69
N THR A 25 -1.76 18.49 -0.71
CA THR A 25 -2.68 17.35 -0.76
C THR A 25 -3.79 17.62 -1.77
N ASP A 26 -3.94 16.72 -2.74
CA ASP A 26 -5.05 16.71 -3.70
C ASP A 26 -5.84 15.41 -3.53
N PHE A 27 -7.13 15.43 -3.86
CA PHE A 27 -8.02 14.27 -3.72
C PHE A 27 -8.70 13.97 -5.05
N PHE A 28 -8.81 12.69 -5.35
CA PHE A 28 -9.49 12.15 -6.51
C PHE A 28 -10.65 11.28 -6.06
N THR A 29 -11.78 11.39 -6.75
CA THR A 29 -12.97 10.55 -6.53
C THR A 29 -13.20 9.54 -7.65
N THR A 30 -12.32 9.51 -8.64
CA THR A 30 -12.39 8.60 -9.80
C THR A 30 -11.00 8.02 -10.09
N GLY A 31 -10.96 6.79 -10.63
CA GLY A 31 -9.71 6.17 -11.04
C GLY A 31 -9.11 6.86 -12.28
N GLU A 32 -9.93 7.40 -13.17
CA GLU A 32 -9.47 8.09 -14.37
C GLU A 32 -8.56 9.28 -14.05
N GLU A 33 -8.97 10.15 -13.14
CA GLU A 33 -8.19 11.34 -12.78
C GLU A 33 -6.93 10.94 -12.00
N ALA A 34 -7.07 10.03 -11.03
CA ALA A 34 -5.95 9.56 -10.21
C ALA A 34 -4.87 8.86 -11.05
N PHE A 35 -5.28 7.99 -11.97
CA PHE A 35 -4.34 7.22 -12.79
C PHE A 35 -3.75 8.04 -13.93
N ALA A 36 -4.51 8.99 -14.50
CA ALA A 36 -3.96 9.92 -15.49
C ALA A 36 -2.87 10.80 -14.85
N ASP A 37 -3.12 11.33 -13.64
CA ASP A 37 -2.13 12.13 -12.92
C ASP A 37 -0.89 11.30 -12.52
N LEU A 38 -1.07 10.05 -12.08
CA LEU A 38 0.04 9.12 -11.86
C LEU A 38 0.85 8.87 -13.14
N ALA A 39 0.18 8.66 -14.27
CA ALA A 39 0.84 8.46 -15.56
C ALA A 39 1.62 9.71 -16.01
N ASP A 40 1.04 10.90 -15.82
CA ASP A 40 1.71 12.17 -16.08
C ASP A 40 2.99 12.30 -15.25
N ARG A 41 2.96 11.90 -13.97
CA ARG A 41 4.18 11.93 -13.14
C ARG A 41 5.22 10.91 -13.58
N LEU A 42 4.81 9.69 -13.91
CA LEU A 42 5.72 8.68 -14.44
C LEU A 42 6.34 9.06 -15.80
N GLU A 43 5.76 9.99 -16.55
CA GLU A 43 6.38 10.49 -17.78
C GLU A 43 7.24 11.73 -17.52
N LEU A 44 6.71 12.71 -16.79
CA LEU A 44 7.36 14.00 -16.58
C LEU A 44 8.56 13.95 -15.63
N ASP A 45 8.57 13.01 -14.68
CA ASP A 45 9.60 12.89 -13.65
C ASP A 45 10.63 11.79 -13.95
N ALA A 46 10.51 11.14 -15.10
CA ALA A 46 11.35 10.03 -15.51
C ALA A 46 12.77 10.49 -15.85
N GLY A 47 13.77 9.76 -15.40
CA GLY A 47 15.17 10.08 -15.69
C GLY A 47 16.11 9.18 -14.91
N ALA A 48 17.41 9.41 -15.04
CA ALA A 48 18.41 8.73 -14.22
C ALA A 48 18.14 8.98 -12.73
N LYS A 49 18.16 7.93 -11.90
CA LYS A 49 17.86 7.99 -10.45
C LYS A 49 16.41 8.28 -10.08
N ALA A 50 15.49 8.44 -11.04
CA ALA A 50 14.07 8.43 -10.73
C ALA A 50 13.64 7.05 -10.21
N VAL A 51 12.72 6.98 -9.25
CA VAL A 51 12.23 5.72 -8.69
C VAL A 51 10.71 5.70 -8.59
N CYS A 52 10.09 4.61 -9.01
CA CYS A 52 8.67 4.34 -8.79
C CYS A 52 8.50 3.22 -7.76
N TYR A 53 7.69 3.45 -6.71
CA TYR A 53 7.34 2.45 -5.71
C TYR A 53 5.84 2.12 -5.77
N LEU A 54 5.49 0.84 -5.75
CA LEU A 54 4.10 0.37 -5.78
C LEU A 54 3.83 -0.63 -4.65
N LEU A 55 2.85 -0.35 -3.78
CA LEU A 55 2.18 -1.33 -2.94
C LEU A 55 0.76 -1.49 -3.45
N GLY A 56 0.32 -2.74 -3.63
CA GLY A 56 -1.03 -3.02 -4.11
C GLY A 56 -1.58 -4.31 -3.54
N TRP A 57 -2.89 -4.29 -3.28
CA TRP A 57 -3.67 -5.50 -3.05
C TRP A 57 -3.98 -6.20 -4.38
N SER A 58 -4.18 -5.40 -5.42
CA SER A 58 -4.25 -5.79 -6.83
C SER A 58 -3.44 -4.80 -7.68
N CYS A 59 -2.99 -5.23 -8.85
CA CYS A 59 -2.34 -4.35 -9.83
C CYS A 59 -2.36 -5.03 -11.19
N ASP A 60 -2.95 -4.38 -12.20
CA ASP A 60 -2.98 -4.90 -13.56
C ASP A 60 -2.25 -3.96 -14.52
N ILE A 61 -1.19 -4.48 -15.15
CA ILE A 61 -0.39 -3.75 -16.13
C ILE A 61 -1.18 -3.35 -17.38
N ASN A 62 -2.30 -4.02 -17.66
CA ASN A 62 -3.16 -3.71 -18.80
C ASN A 62 -4.20 -2.63 -18.49
N THR A 63 -4.29 -2.18 -17.23
CA THR A 63 -5.16 -1.06 -16.83
C THR A 63 -4.81 0.17 -17.67
N THR A 64 -5.80 0.73 -18.36
CA THR A 64 -5.63 1.96 -19.14
C THR A 64 -5.58 3.15 -18.18
N VAL A 65 -4.40 3.67 -17.93
CA VAL A 65 -4.17 4.77 -16.96
C VAL A 65 -4.40 6.15 -17.58
N ARG A 66 -4.33 6.27 -18.92
CA ARG A 66 -4.66 7.50 -19.64
C ARG A 66 -5.43 7.17 -20.91
N ALA A 67 -6.67 7.64 -21.02
CA ALA A 67 -7.42 7.58 -22.27
C ALA A 67 -6.89 8.60 -23.26
N VAL A 68 -6.79 8.24 -24.55
CA VAL A 68 -6.58 9.19 -25.65
C VAL A 68 -7.77 9.12 -26.59
N ALA A 69 -8.00 10.16 -27.41
CA ALA A 69 -9.09 10.22 -28.39
C ALA A 69 -8.97 9.18 -29.56
N SER A 70 -8.09 8.19 -29.43
CA SER A 70 -7.70 7.17 -30.42
C SER A 70 -7.76 5.79 -29.74
N PRO A 71 -8.01 4.66 -30.44
CA PRO A 71 -8.74 3.51 -29.88
C PRO A 71 -8.00 2.66 -28.83
N SER A 72 -6.78 3.02 -28.43
CA SER A 72 -6.06 2.38 -27.33
C SER A 72 -5.45 3.46 -26.43
N GLY A 73 -5.98 3.62 -25.22
CA GLY A 73 -5.33 4.42 -24.19
C GLY A 73 -3.97 3.83 -23.77
N THR A 74 -3.19 4.59 -23.00
CA THR A 74 -1.90 4.14 -22.47
C THR A 74 -2.14 3.26 -21.25
N THR A 75 -1.52 2.08 -21.23
CA THR A 75 -1.62 1.17 -20.07
C THR A 75 -0.58 1.48 -19.00
N LEU A 76 -0.81 1.01 -17.77
CA LEU A 76 0.18 1.08 -16.69
C LEU A 76 1.51 0.45 -17.13
N GLY A 77 1.46 -0.74 -17.75
CA GLY A 77 2.64 -1.46 -18.22
C GLY A 77 3.45 -0.66 -19.25
N GLN A 78 2.78 0.01 -20.19
CA GLN A 78 3.43 0.89 -21.15
C GLN A 78 4.09 2.10 -20.46
N THR A 79 3.39 2.69 -19.50
CA THR A 79 3.88 3.84 -18.73
C THR A 79 5.12 3.49 -17.89
N LEU A 80 5.09 2.35 -17.19
CA LEU A 80 6.24 1.85 -16.41
C LEU A 80 7.44 1.49 -17.32
N SER A 81 7.18 0.91 -18.49
CA SER A 81 8.21 0.64 -19.49
C SER A 81 8.85 1.93 -20.00
N TYR A 82 8.06 2.98 -20.23
CA TYR A 82 8.57 4.30 -20.60
C TYR A 82 9.45 4.87 -19.49
N PHE A 83 8.95 4.92 -18.24
CA PHE A 83 9.70 5.41 -17.08
C PHE A 83 11.06 4.71 -16.94
N ALA A 84 11.08 3.38 -17.07
CA ALA A 84 12.31 2.61 -17.01
C ALA A 84 13.24 2.86 -18.21
N LYS A 85 12.69 3.06 -19.41
CA LYS A 85 13.49 3.41 -20.60
C LYS A 85 14.20 4.76 -20.45
N GLN A 86 13.65 5.71 -19.69
CA GLN A 86 14.31 6.98 -19.38
C GLN A 86 15.38 6.88 -18.28
N GLY A 87 15.63 5.68 -17.73
CA GLY A 87 16.63 5.47 -16.67
C GLY A 87 16.04 5.30 -15.26
N GLY A 88 14.72 5.39 -15.12
CA GLY A 88 14.04 5.19 -13.84
C GLY A 88 14.05 3.73 -13.39
N ALA A 89 13.93 3.50 -12.09
CA ALA A 89 13.83 2.17 -11.51
C ALA A 89 12.42 1.93 -10.93
N VAL A 90 11.82 0.78 -11.21
CA VAL A 90 10.51 0.40 -10.65
C VAL A 90 10.69 -0.64 -9.54
N ARG A 91 9.99 -0.46 -8.43
CA ARG A 91 10.00 -1.35 -7.27
C ARG A 91 8.56 -1.61 -6.81
N ALA A 92 8.15 -2.86 -6.70
CA ALA A 92 6.79 -3.17 -6.28
C ALA A 92 6.71 -4.31 -5.25
N MET A 93 5.78 -4.20 -4.31
CA MET A 93 5.34 -5.33 -3.48
C MET A 93 3.84 -5.49 -3.64
N LEU A 94 3.45 -6.55 -4.34
CA LEU A 94 2.06 -6.83 -4.68
C LEU A 94 1.59 -8.04 -3.89
N TRP A 95 0.38 -7.98 -3.35
CA TRP A 95 -0.12 -9.07 -2.54
C TRP A 95 -0.26 -10.36 -3.37
N GLU A 96 0.32 -11.44 -2.87
CA GLU A 96 0.03 -12.77 -3.40
C GLU A 96 -1.35 -13.20 -2.90
N ASN A 97 -2.40 -12.83 -3.64
CA ASN A 97 -3.74 -13.30 -3.30
C ASN A 97 -3.95 -14.72 -3.79
N THR A 98 -4.13 -15.59 -2.82
CA THR A 98 -4.25 -17.00 -3.01
C THR A 98 -5.64 -17.56 -2.76
N ILE A 99 -6.53 -16.79 -2.12
CA ILE A 99 -7.88 -17.22 -1.74
C ILE A 99 -8.96 -16.65 -2.67
N MET A 100 -8.81 -15.41 -3.15
CA MET A 100 -9.85 -14.72 -3.94
C MET A 100 -9.45 -14.42 -5.40
N LYS A 101 -8.32 -14.97 -5.89
CA LYS A 101 -7.83 -14.80 -7.28
C LYS A 101 -7.73 -13.32 -7.73
N ASN A 102 -7.02 -12.47 -6.97
CA ASN A 102 -6.74 -11.13 -7.49
C ASN A 102 -5.97 -11.22 -8.79
N ALA A 103 -6.52 -10.60 -9.82
CA ALA A 103 -5.95 -10.62 -11.15
C ALA A 103 -4.79 -9.62 -11.27
N GLY A 104 -3.87 -9.90 -12.19
CA GLY A 104 -2.83 -8.97 -12.62
C GLY A 104 -1.55 -8.97 -11.79
N CYS A 105 -1.56 -9.26 -10.48
CA CYS A 105 -0.35 -9.10 -9.64
C CYS A 105 0.84 -9.94 -10.10
N ALA A 106 0.64 -11.21 -10.44
CA ALA A 106 1.72 -12.07 -10.93
C ALA A 106 2.29 -11.58 -12.27
N ASP A 107 1.41 -11.14 -13.18
CA ASP A 107 1.82 -10.57 -14.46
C ASP A 107 2.53 -9.22 -14.28
N ALA A 108 2.09 -8.40 -13.32
CA ALA A 108 2.73 -7.15 -12.95
C ALA A 108 4.12 -7.37 -12.35
N VAL A 109 4.28 -8.36 -11.46
CA VAL A 109 5.59 -8.74 -10.93
C VAL A 109 6.52 -9.18 -12.06
N LYS A 110 6.04 -10.04 -12.96
CA LYS A 110 6.80 -10.50 -14.13
C LYS A 110 7.20 -9.34 -15.05
N HIS A 111 6.27 -8.44 -15.37
CA HIS A 111 6.52 -7.28 -16.21
C HIS A 111 7.58 -6.37 -15.59
N ILE A 112 7.40 -5.97 -14.32
CA ILE A 112 8.32 -5.09 -13.60
C ILE A 112 9.71 -5.71 -13.46
N GLY A 113 9.79 -7.01 -13.15
CA GLY A 113 11.06 -7.74 -13.06
C GLY A 113 11.81 -7.86 -14.39
N SER A 114 11.15 -7.60 -15.52
CA SER A 114 11.79 -7.56 -16.85
C SER A 114 12.32 -6.17 -17.23
N LEU A 115 11.97 -5.12 -16.46
CA LEU A 115 12.39 -3.75 -16.73
C LEU A 115 13.87 -3.53 -16.34
N PRO A 116 14.58 -2.59 -16.99
CA PRO A 116 15.99 -2.30 -16.72
C PRO A 116 16.20 -1.55 -15.39
N ASN A 117 17.43 -1.08 -15.16
CA ASN A 117 17.83 -0.23 -14.03
C ASN A 117 17.62 -0.88 -12.65
N GLY A 118 17.76 -2.21 -12.63
CA GLY A 118 17.55 -3.04 -11.45
C GLY A 118 16.09 -3.13 -11.03
N SER A 119 15.12 -2.78 -11.89
CA SER A 119 13.69 -2.92 -11.60
C SER A 119 13.33 -4.30 -11.08
N SER A 120 12.52 -4.36 -10.03
CA SER A 120 12.18 -5.60 -9.36
C SER A 120 10.85 -5.50 -8.63
N ALA A 121 10.17 -6.63 -8.51
CA ALA A 121 8.90 -6.71 -7.83
C ALA A 121 8.79 -8.02 -7.06
N ILE A 122 8.06 -7.98 -5.96
CA ILE A 122 7.86 -9.10 -5.05
C ILE A 122 6.37 -9.43 -5.01
N LEU A 123 6.05 -10.70 -5.24
CA LEU A 123 4.73 -11.25 -4.96
C LEU A 123 4.72 -11.68 -3.49
N ASP A 124 4.12 -10.87 -2.62
CA ASP A 124 4.27 -10.95 -1.16
C ASP A 124 3.07 -11.66 -0.52
N HIS A 125 3.29 -12.87 0.00
CA HIS A 125 2.31 -13.65 0.76
C HIS A 125 2.45 -13.50 2.28
N ARG A 126 3.36 -12.64 2.79
CA ARG A 126 3.69 -12.56 4.23
C ARG A 126 2.63 -11.82 5.04
N THR A 127 1.47 -12.44 5.10
CA THR A 127 0.26 -12.01 5.79
C THR A 127 -0.18 -13.09 6.78
N PRO A 128 -0.96 -12.76 7.82
CA PRO A 128 -1.59 -13.77 8.67
C PRO A 128 -2.46 -14.75 7.86
N LEU A 129 -2.82 -15.90 8.44
CA LEU A 129 -3.83 -16.80 7.88
C LEU A 129 -5.12 -16.00 7.63
N ALA A 130 -5.61 -16.01 6.38
CA ALA A 130 -6.74 -15.21 5.90
C ALA A 130 -6.58 -13.67 5.98
N GLY A 131 -5.36 -13.18 6.21
CA GLY A 131 -5.00 -11.77 6.09
C GLY A 131 -4.69 -11.37 4.64
N ALA A 132 -4.49 -10.07 4.43
CA ALA A 132 -4.09 -9.51 3.14
C ALA A 132 -3.16 -8.31 3.30
N HIS A 133 -2.31 -8.06 2.29
CA HIS A 133 -1.72 -6.74 2.11
C HIS A 133 -2.74 -5.86 1.40
N HIS A 134 -3.36 -4.95 2.16
CA HIS A 134 -4.44 -4.10 1.65
C HIS A 134 -4.06 -2.64 1.43
N GLN A 135 -2.76 -2.32 1.51
CA GLN A 135 -2.23 -0.99 1.21
C GLN A 135 -2.22 -0.77 -0.30
N LYS A 136 -2.83 0.33 -0.76
CA LYS A 136 -2.70 0.83 -2.13
C LYS A 136 -1.90 2.13 -2.10
N ILE A 137 -0.60 2.03 -2.39
CA ILE A 137 0.33 3.16 -2.33
C ILE A 137 1.11 3.19 -3.64
N GLN A 138 1.09 4.32 -4.35
CA GLN A 138 1.90 4.55 -5.53
C GLN A 138 2.78 5.77 -5.30
N ILE A 139 4.07 5.71 -5.62
CA ILE A 139 5.01 6.81 -5.36
C ILE A 139 5.91 7.00 -6.56
N VAL A 140 6.06 8.26 -6.98
CA VAL A 140 7.06 8.69 -7.94
C VAL A 140 8.06 9.58 -7.22
N VAL A 141 9.32 9.19 -7.28
CA VAL A 141 10.48 9.97 -6.86
C VAL A 141 11.14 10.51 -8.14
N PRO A 142 11.10 11.83 -8.37
CA PRO A 142 11.66 12.37 -9.60
C PRO A 142 13.17 12.15 -9.73
N SER A 143 13.66 12.15 -10.96
CA SER A 143 15.08 12.39 -11.20
C SER A 143 15.48 13.74 -10.59
N PRO A 144 16.67 13.88 -9.98
CA PRO A 144 17.19 15.19 -9.56
C PRO A 144 17.20 16.25 -10.67
N ASP A 145 17.28 15.83 -11.93
CA ASP A 145 17.23 16.73 -13.10
C ASP A 145 15.84 17.37 -13.30
N HIS A 146 14.82 16.91 -12.56
CA HIS A 146 13.43 17.35 -12.63
C HIS A 146 12.98 18.06 -11.34
N GLY A 147 13.71 19.12 -10.99
CA GLY A 147 13.28 20.05 -9.92
C GLY A 147 13.88 19.73 -8.56
N ALA A 148 15.14 19.33 -8.51
CA ALA A 148 15.89 19.32 -7.27
C ALA A 148 16.09 20.73 -6.71
N ASP A 149 16.19 20.85 -5.39
CA ASP A 149 16.63 22.08 -4.73
C ASP A 149 18.16 22.25 -4.79
N ASP A 150 18.67 23.34 -4.20
CA ASP A 150 20.12 23.63 -4.15
C ASP A 150 20.93 22.55 -3.41
N ALA A 151 20.29 21.71 -2.59
CA ALA A 151 20.89 20.58 -1.89
C ALA A 151 20.79 19.26 -2.69
N GLY A 152 20.17 19.28 -3.89
CA GLY A 152 19.98 18.11 -4.73
C GLY A 152 18.83 17.19 -4.29
N LEU A 153 17.97 17.65 -3.37
CA LEU A 153 16.81 16.89 -2.90
C LEU A 153 15.65 17.06 -3.89
N VAL A 154 14.76 16.07 -3.99
CA VAL A 154 13.53 16.14 -4.79
C VAL A 154 12.31 15.85 -3.94
N ALA A 155 11.18 16.49 -4.25
CA ALA A 155 9.91 16.18 -3.59
C ALA A 155 9.32 14.86 -4.13
N ALA A 156 9.09 13.87 -3.26
CA ALA A 156 8.30 12.71 -3.63
C ALA A 156 6.85 13.11 -3.95
N ILE A 157 6.23 12.42 -4.91
CA ILE A 157 4.79 12.47 -5.15
C ILE A 157 4.24 11.09 -4.80
N ALA A 158 3.40 11.02 -3.78
CA ALA A 158 2.80 9.78 -3.30
C ALA A 158 1.29 9.81 -3.44
N TYR A 159 0.69 8.65 -3.66
CA TYR A 159 -0.74 8.43 -3.77
C TYR A 159 -1.13 7.34 -2.78
N CYS A 160 -2.20 7.54 -2.01
CA CYS A 160 -2.76 6.51 -1.14
C CYS A 160 -4.28 6.69 -0.94
N GLY A 161 -4.99 5.58 -0.77
CA GLY A 161 -6.44 5.56 -0.65
C GLY A 161 -7.01 4.17 -0.92
N GLY A 162 -8.23 4.10 -1.46
CA GLY A 162 -8.88 2.82 -1.76
C GLY A 162 -8.59 2.25 -3.15
N MET A 163 -7.95 3.01 -4.04
CA MET A 163 -7.77 2.63 -5.44
C MET A 163 -6.49 1.79 -5.66
N ASP A 164 -6.67 0.51 -5.99
CA ASP A 164 -5.64 -0.28 -6.67
C ASP A 164 -5.58 0.17 -8.14
N VAL A 165 -4.40 0.11 -8.80
CA VAL A 165 -4.32 0.38 -10.24
C VAL A 165 -4.87 -0.81 -11.01
N PHE A 166 -6.19 -0.79 -11.20
CA PHE A 166 -6.97 -1.87 -11.75
C PHE A 166 -8.17 -1.32 -12.56
N THR A 167 -8.60 -2.07 -13.57
CA THR A 167 -9.59 -1.60 -14.57
C THR A 167 -10.98 -1.35 -13.99
N ASP A 168 -11.32 -1.94 -12.84
CA ASP A 168 -12.62 -1.78 -12.17
C ASP A 168 -12.77 -0.43 -11.46
N ARG A 169 -11.75 0.43 -11.53
CA ARG A 169 -11.78 1.83 -11.07
C ARG A 169 -12.02 2.84 -12.19
N ILE A 170 -12.15 2.38 -13.43
CA ILE A 170 -12.26 3.22 -14.64
C ILE A 170 -13.61 2.97 -15.33
N GLY A 171 -14.17 4.03 -15.91
CA GLY A 171 -15.33 4.03 -16.76
C GLY A 171 -16.64 4.34 -16.02
N PRO A 172 -17.76 4.43 -16.76
CA PRO A 172 -19.06 4.78 -16.18
C PRO A 172 -19.60 3.75 -15.17
N THR A 173 -19.00 2.56 -15.11
CA THR A 173 -19.31 1.50 -14.14
C THR A 173 -18.16 1.23 -13.19
N GLY A 174 -17.13 2.09 -13.16
CA GLY A 174 -16.03 2.00 -12.21
C GLY A 174 -16.52 2.19 -10.79
N PHE A 175 -15.89 1.50 -9.84
CA PHE A 175 -16.23 1.66 -8.43
C PHE A 175 -15.89 3.08 -7.96
N HIS A 176 -16.86 3.72 -7.31
CA HIS A 176 -16.64 4.95 -6.56
C HIS A 176 -15.64 4.70 -5.43
N ASP A 177 -14.64 5.59 -5.31
CA ASP A 177 -13.55 5.45 -4.34
C ASP A 177 -12.90 6.82 -4.10
N VAL A 178 -12.04 6.93 -3.08
CA VAL A 178 -11.27 8.16 -2.79
C VAL A 178 -9.78 7.85 -2.73
N HIS A 179 -8.99 8.68 -3.41
CA HIS A 179 -7.54 8.57 -3.45
C HIS A 179 -6.88 9.92 -3.21
N CYS A 180 -5.84 9.98 -2.39
CA CYS A 180 -5.16 11.22 -2.04
C CYS A 180 -3.77 11.24 -2.64
N LYS A 181 -3.43 12.32 -3.36
CA LYS A 181 -2.07 12.67 -3.76
C LYS A 181 -1.45 13.57 -2.72
N ILE A 182 -0.20 13.29 -2.39
CA ILE A 182 0.56 13.95 -1.34
C ILE A 182 1.93 14.33 -1.89
N ARG A 183 2.34 15.58 -1.67
CA ARG A 183 3.70 16.07 -1.92
C ARG A 183 4.25 16.75 -0.69
N GLY A 184 5.54 16.57 -0.41
CA GLY A 184 6.21 17.09 0.78
C GLY A 184 6.54 15.99 1.80
N PRO A 185 6.84 16.35 3.05
CA PRO A 185 7.39 15.40 4.03
C PRO A 185 6.50 14.17 4.30
N ALA A 186 5.17 14.28 4.22
CA ALA A 186 4.28 13.13 4.36
C ALA A 186 4.42 12.08 3.22
N ALA A 187 4.89 12.50 2.04
CA ALA A 187 5.17 11.55 0.97
C ALA A 187 6.40 10.69 1.31
N ASP A 188 7.38 11.21 2.05
CA ASP A 188 8.50 10.41 2.57
C ASP A 188 8.06 9.42 3.63
N ASP A 189 7.04 9.74 4.43
CA ASP A 189 6.44 8.77 5.35
C ASP A 189 5.88 7.56 4.60
N LEU A 190 5.22 7.77 3.45
CA LEU A 190 4.75 6.68 2.59
C LEU A 190 5.90 5.93 1.90
N VAL A 191 6.97 6.63 1.49
CA VAL A 191 8.20 5.97 1.05
C VAL A 191 8.77 5.08 2.15
N LYS A 192 8.81 5.56 3.40
CA LYS A 192 9.28 4.79 4.54
C LYS A 192 8.44 3.55 4.78
N VAL A 193 7.12 3.61 4.61
CA VAL A 193 6.23 2.42 4.67
C VAL A 193 6.64 1.38 3.62
N PHE A 194 6.92 1.81 2.38
CA PHE A 194 7.43 0.91 1.34
C PHE A 194 8.78 0.31 1.75
N GLN A 195 9.73 1.15 2.16
CA GLN A 195 11.09 0.74 2.51
C GLN A 195 11.14 -0.24 3.67
N GLU A 196 10.34 -0.03 4.71
CA GLU A 196 10.22 -0.94 5.86
C GLU A 196 9.79 -2.34 5.40
N ARG A 197 8.77 -2.43 4.54
CA ARG A 197 8.31 -3.70 3.98
C ARG A 197 9.33 -4.32 3.04
N TRP A 198 9.91 -3.52 2.15
CA TRP A 198 10.90 -3.95 1.16
C TRP A 198 12.12 -4.54 1.86
N ASN A 199 12.80 -3.75 2.70
CA ASN A 199 14.03 -4.14 3.37
C ASN A 199 13.85 -5.34 4.33
N ASP A 200 12.64 -5.56 4.84
CA ASP A 200 12.34 -6.72 5.67
C ASP A 200 12.07 -8.00 4.85
N HIS A 201 11.74 -7.89 3.56
CA HIS A 201 11.48 -9.03 2.69
C HIS A 201 12.79 -9.74 2.30
N PRO A 202 12.90 -11.09 2.35
CA PRO A 202 14.12 -11.80 1.95
C PRO A 202 14.52 -11.59 0.48
N GLU A 203 13.57 -11.27 -0.39
CA GLU A 203 13.77 -11.15 -1.85
C GLU A 203 14.06 -9.72 -2.34
N HIS A 204 14.28 -8.77 -1.43
CA HIS A 204 14.38 -7.35 -1.77
C HIS A 204 15.63 -6.94 -2.56
N GLY A 205 16.63 -7.83 -2.65
CA GLY A 205 17.90 -7.53 -3.29
C GLY A 205 18.64 -6.40 -2.57
N THR A 206 18.82 -5.26 -3.22
CA THR A 206 19.47 -4.09 -2.61
C THR A 206 18.51 -3.35 -1.69
N GLY A 207 18.94 -3.15 -0.44
CA GLY A 207 18.21 -2.36 0.54
C GLY A 207 18.05 -0.90 0.12
N LEU A 208 16.93 -0.30 0.50
CA LEU A 208 16.62 1.11 0.27
C LEU A 208 16.99 1.93 1.50
N SER A 209 17.63 3.07 1.29
CA SER A 209 18.00 4.02 2.36
C SER A 209 16.91 5.04 2.60
N ASP A 210 16.88 5.59 3.81
CA ASP A 210 16.03 6.74 4.13
C ASP A 210 16.32 7.92 3.19
N ARG A 211 15.33 8.79 3.05
CA ARG A 211 15.39 9.97 2.18
C ARG A 211 14.78 11.18 2.87
N THR A 212 15.03 12.33 2.27
CA THR A 212 14.42 13.60 2.66
C THR A 212 13.93 14.32 1.39
N SER A 213 12.67 14.69 1.37
CA SER A 213 12.02 15.43 0.31
C SER A 213 12.22 16.92 0.49
N VAL A 214 12.25 17.63 -0.64
CA VAL A 214 12.09 19.09 -0.66
C VAL A 214 10.72 19.44 -0.08
N VAL A 215 10.68 20.50 0.73
CA VAL A 215 9.42 21.09 1.18
C VAL A 215 8.79 21.85 0.02
N PRO A 216 7.60 21.47 -0.47
CA PRO A 216 7.00 22.12 -1.62
C PRO A 216 6.59 23.56 -1.30
N ALA A 217 6.84 24.47 -2.25
CA ALA A 217 6.33 25.83 -2.17
C ALA A 217 4.79 25.81 -2.09
N GLY A 218 4.24 26.61 -1.17
CA GLY A 218 2.79 26.72 -0.96
C GLY A 218 2.15 25.57 -0.16
N GLY A 219 2.95 24.63 0.36
CA GLY A 219 2.44 23.57 1.25
C GLY A 219 1.78 24.16 2.49
N ASN A 220 0.51 23.82 2.72
CA ASN A 220 -0.32 24.35 3.81
C ASN A 220 -1.09 23.26 4.59
N SER A 221 -0.91 21.98 4.22
CA SER A 221 -1.56 20.85 4.88
C SER A 221 -0.69 20.28 6.01
N LEU A 222 -1.35 19.99 7.14
CA LEU A 222 -0.84 19.10 8.19
C LEU A 222 -1.26 17.67 7.86
N VAL A 223 -0.30 16.74 7.83
CA VAL A 223 -0.57 15.34 7.45
C VAL A 223 0.10 14.39 8.43
N GLN A 224 -0.64 13.37 8.86
CA GLN A 224 -0.11 12.27 9.68
C GLN A 224 -0.40 10.95 8.96
N VAL A 225 0.64 10.33 8.40
CA VAL A 225 0.51 9.00 7.77
C VAL A 225 0.30 7.94 8.86
N CYS A 226 -0.72 7.10 8.70
CA CYS A 226 -1.08 6.07 9.67
C CYS A 226 -1.08 4.69 9.03
N ASN A 227 -0.62 3.68 9.78
CA ASN A 227 -0.56 2.29 9.32
C ASN A 227 -1.31 1.34 10.25
N THR A 228 -1.59 0.15 9.73
CA THR A 228 -2.08 -1.01 10.49
C THR A 228 -1.24 -2.23 10.17
N TYR A 229 -0.73 -2.89 11.19
CA TYR A 229 -0.01 -4.17 11.10
C TYR A 229 -0.55 -5.14 12.17
N PRO A 230 -0.57 -6.46 11.88
CA PRO A 230 -1.22 -7.45 12.74
C PRO A 230 -0.56 -7.57 14.11
N THR A 231 -1.33 -8.08 15.08
CA THR A 231 -0.85 -8.41 16.42
C THR A 231 -0.87 -9.93 16.60
N PHE A 232 0.17 -10.46 17.24
CA PHE A 232 0.34 -11.89 17.53
C PHE A 232 0.61 -12.06 19.02
N GLN A 233 -0.44 -12.45 19.77
CA GLN A 233 -0.34 -12.64 21.22
C GLN A 233 0.72 -13.69 21.62
N SER A 234 0.88 -14.74 20.81
CA SER A 234 1.95 -15.72 20.97
C SER A 234 2.51 -16.11 19.62
N ARG A 235 3.77 -15.72 19.38
CA ARG A 235 4.50 -16.09 18.17
C ARG A 235 4.65 -17.60 18.03
N LEU A 236 4.93 -18.30 19.14
CA LEU A 236 5.06 -19.75 19.15
C LEU A 236 3.73 -20.43 18.81
N ALA A 237 2.63 -20.00 19.43
CA ALA A 237 1.31 -20.58 19.16
C ALA A 237 0.90 -20.38 17.71
N TYR A 238 1.12 -19.18 17.15
CA TYR A 238 0.83 -18.92 15.75
C TYR A 238 1.71 -19.75 14.80
N SER A 239 3.01 -19.90 15.09
CA SER A 239 3.88 -20.77 14.30
C SER A 239 3.44 -22.24 14.33
N ILE A 240 2.98 -22.75 15.47
CA ILE A 240 2.40 -24.10 15.59
C ILE A 240 1.10 -24.22 14.80
N LEU A 241 0.22 -23.22 14.89
CA LEU A 241 -1.03 -23.15 14.13
C LEU A 241 -0.75 -23.23 12.62
N VAL A 242 0.13 -22.38 12.10
CA VAL A 242 0.50 -22.38 10.67
C VAL A 242 1.08 -23.73 10.28
N LYS A 243 2.06 -24.27 11.03
CA LYS A 243 2.69 -25.57 10.71
C LYS A 243 1.68 -26.72 10.59
N ASN A 244 0.67 -26.76 11.46
CA ASN A 244 -0.29 -27.86 11.52
C ASN A 244 -1.46 -27.70 10.54
N TYR A 245 -1.95 -26.48 10.33
CA TYR A 245 -3.18 -26.25 9.58
C TYR A 245 -2.95 -25.72 8.16
N LEU A 246 -1.83 -25.06 7.87
CA LEU A 246 -1.52 -24.57 6.53
C LEU A 246 -1.52 -25.70 5.47
N PRO A 247 -0.98 -26.90 5.72
CA PRO A 247 -1.05 -28.00 4.74
C PRO A 247 -2.49 -28.43 4.43
N VAL A 248 -3.36 -28.42 5.44
CA VAL A 248 -4.78 -28.79 5.29
C VAL A 248 -5.52 -27.71 4.50
N ILE A 249 -5.33 -26.44 4.88
CA ILE A 249 -5.89 -25.28 4.19
C ILE A 249 -5.43 -25.28 2.72
N ASN A 250 -4.13 -25.44 2.47
CA ASN A 250 -3.58 -25.47 1.12
C ASN A 250 -4.09 -26.65 0.30
N LYS A 251 -4.31 -27.83 0.91
CA LYS A 251 -4.91 -28.98 0.21
C LYS A 251 -6.35 -28.68 -0.23
N GLN A 252 -7.14 -28.03 0.62
CA GLN A 252 -8.51 -27.64 0.31
C GLN A 252 -8.57 -26.53 -0.75
N LEU A 253 -7.68 -25.53 -0.67
CA LEU A 253 -7.55 -24.47 -1.66
C LEU A 253 -7.09 -25.01 -3.03
N LYS A 254 -6.08 -25.90 -3.06
CA LYS A 254 -5.65 -26.55 -4.31
C LYS A 254 -6.77 -27.34 -4.98
N GLY A 255 -7.60 -28.03 -4.21
CA GLY A 255 -8.77 -28.76 -4.72
C GLY A 255 -9.85 -27.87 -5.34
N SER A 256 -9.86 -26.57 -5.03
CA SER A 256 -10.78 -25.55 -5.58
C SER A 256 -10.13 -24.65 -6.65
N GLY A 257 -8.90 -24.95 -7.06
CA GLY A 257 -8.16 -24.12 -8.02
C GLY A 257 -7.70 -22.76 -7.46
N ALA A 258 -7.60 -22.65 -6.13
CA ALA A 258 -7.05 -21.53 -5.39
C ALA A 258 -5.61 -21.85 -4.93
N LEU A 259 -4.77 -20.82 -4.75
CA LEU A 259 -3.37 -20.97 -4.31
C LEU A 259 -3.26 -20.81 -2.77
N THR A 260 -2.04 -20.75 -2.22
CA THR A 260 -1.70 -20.93 -0.79
C THR A 260 -2.05 -19.79 0.18
N ALA A 261 -2.80 -20.05 1.27
CA ALA A 261 -3.12 -19.01 2.27
C ALA A 261 -1.88 -18.25 2.80
N GLY A 262 -2.07 -16.98 3.16
CA GLY A 262 -1.03 -16.19 3.82
C GLY A 262 -0.50 -16.91 5.06
N ASP A 263 0.81 -17.03 5.18
CA ASP A 263 1.47 -17.86 6.19
C ASP A 263 2.54 -17.11 6.99
N MET A 264 2.72 -15.81 6.73
CA MET A 264 3.88 -15.03 7.20
C MET A 264 5.21 -15.72 6.83
N GLY A 265 5.22 -16.56 5.80
CA GLY A 265 6.25 -17.55 5.53
C GLY A 265 7.46 -16.98 4.83
N VAL A 266 8.63 -17.47 5.23
CA VAL A 266 9.87 -17.38 4.47
C VAL A 266 10.58 -18.72 4.61
N ASN A 267 10.89 -19.37 3.50
CA ASN A 267 11.62 -20.66 3.48
C ASN A 267 11.00 -21.73 4.39
N GLY A 268 9.66 -21.83 4.42
CA GLY A 268 8.93 -22.82 5.21
C GLY A 268 8.87 -22.54 6.71
N SER A 269 9.23 -21.33 7.17
CA SER A 269 9.10 -20.90 8.55
C SER A 269 8.34 -19.57 8.65
N VAL A 270 7.55 -19.41 9.71
CA VAL A 270 6.90 -18.13 10.03
C VAL A 270 7.96 -17.09 10.37
N ARG A 271 7.98 -15.98 9.62
CA ARG A 271 8.84 -14.82 9.83
C ARG A 271 7.97 -13.58 10.05
N TYR A 272 7.99 -13.09 11.28
CA TYR A 272 7.37 -11.81 11.63
C TYR A 272 8.20 -10.65 11.08
N TYR A 273 7.53 -9.54 10.78
CA TYR A 273 8.19 -8.29 10.43
C TYR A 273 9.08 -7.80 11.57
N ASN A 274 10.29 -7.31 11.25
CA ASN A 274 11.24 -6.81 12.25
C ASN A 274 11.11 -5.31 12.53
N PHE A 275 10.35 -4.57 11.73
CA PHE A 275 10.19 -3.12 11.85
C PHE A 275 9.10 -2.67 12.84
N TYR A 276 8.41 -3.61 13.50
CA TYR A 276 7.51 -3.31 14.63
C TYR A 276 7.54 -4.45 15.66
N ASP A 277 6.95 -4.21 16.83
CA ASP A 277 6.73 -5.26 17.83
C ASP A 277 5.45 -6.05 17.51
N PRO A 278 5.53 -7.29 16.98
CA PRO A 278 4.36 -8.09 16.65
C PRO A 278 3.52 -8.51 17.86
N SER A 279 4.01 -8.40 19.10
CA SER A 279 3.17 -8.63 20.28
C SER A 279 2.17 -7.49 20.53
N ARG A 280 2.44 -6.31 19.95
CA ARG A 280 1.61 -5.10 20.07
C ARG A 280 0.89 -4.73 18.78
N GLY A 281 1.47 -5.10 17.64
CA GLY A 281 0.99 -4.67 16.32
C GLY A 281 1.12 -3.16 16.11
N VAL A 282 0.46 -2.66 15.07
CA VAL A 282 0.31 -1.23 14.79
C VAL A 282 -1.15 -0.95 14.48
N GLN A 283 -1.74 0.04 15.14
CA GLN A 283 -3.18 0.37 15.06
C GLN A 283 -3.38 1.89 14.90
N GLN A 284 -2.50 2.56 14.14
CA GLN A 284 -2.49 4.01 14.03
C GLN A 284 -3.74 4.54 13.32
N ILE A 285 -4.22 3.84 12.28
CA ILE A 285 -5.43 4.24 11.53
C ILE A 285 -6.65 4.31 12.47
N TRP A 286 -6.88 3.25 13.25
CA TRP A 286 -7.99 3.22 14.22
C TRP A 286 -7.87 4.32 15.27
N ARG A 287 -6.66 4.60 15.76
CA ARG A 287 -6.41 5.68 16.72
C ARG A 287 -6.70 7.06 16.13
N ALA A 288 -6.27 7.31 14.90
CA ALA A 288 -6.55 8.56 14.19
C ALA A 288 -8.06 8.74 13.95
N VAL A 289 -8.78 7.71 13.50
CA VAL A 289 -10.23 7.75 13.31
C VAL A 289 -10.95 8.03 14.63
N LYS A 290 -10.62 7.32 15.72
CA LYS A 290 -11.19 7.59 17.04
C LYS A 290 -10.94 9.03 17.51
N ARG A 291 -9.73 9.54 17.28
CA ARG A 291 -9.36 10.92 17.63
C ARG A 291 -10.21 11.92 16.86
N ALA A 292 -10.34 11.74 15.55
CA ALA A 292 -11.15 12.60 14.69
C ALA A 292 -12.63 12.59 15.10
N ILE A 293 -13.19 11.41 15.40
CA ILE A 293 -14.58 11.28 15.89
C ILE A 293 -14.75 12.02 17.23
N ALA A 294 -13.83 11.83 18.18
CA ALA A 294 -13.91 12.46 19.50
C ALA A 294 -13.79 14.00 19.45
N GLU A 295 -13.10 14.53 18.43
CA GLU A 295 -12.86 15.96 18.24
C GLU A 295 -13.92 16.62 17.34
N ALA A 296 -14.82 15.84 16.73
CA ALA A 296 -15.89 16.37 15.90
C ALA A 296 -16.94 17.10 16.75
N THR A 297 -17.28 18.34 16.37
CA THR A 297 -18.24 19.19 17.10
C THR A 297 -19.52 19.50 16.32
N ARG A 298 -19.64 19.01 15.08
CA ARG A 298 -20.77 19.33 14.19
C ARG A 298 -21.34 18.08 13.54
N PHE A 299 -20.66 17.53 12.54
CA PHE A 299 -21.07 16.33 11.83
C PHE A 299 -19.85 15.52 11.43
N ILE A 300 -20.07 14.24 11.18
CA ILE A 300 -19.11 13.31 10.59
C ILE A 300 -19.72 12.80 9.29
N TYR A 301 -18.98 12.92 8.20
CA TYR A 301 -19.29 12.27 6.94
C TYR A 301 -18.38 11.05 6.80
N LEU A 302 -18.97 9.89 6.46
CA LEU A 302 -18.24 8.64 6.34
C LEU A 302 -18.66 7.92 5.06
N GLU A 303 -17.68 7.65 4.22
CA GLU A 303 -17.74 6.67 3.14
C GLU A 303 -16.77 5.55 3.50
N ASP A 304 -17.26 4.32 3.55
CA ASP A 304 -16.43 3.14 3.79
C ASP A 304 -17.10 1.93 3.11
N GLN A 305 -16.28 1.02 2.57
CA GLN A 305 -16.77 -0.24 2.02
C GLN A 305 -17.45 -1.08 3.11
N TYR A 306 -17.01 -0.95 4.36
CA TYR A 306 -17.52 -1.72 5.49
C TYR A 306 -17.85 -0.81 6.67
N LEU A 307 -19.10 -0.91 7.15
CA LEU A 307 -19.52 -0.35 8.43
C LEU A 307 -20.01 -1.48 9.32
N THR A 308 -19.08 -2.18 9.97
CA THR A 308 -19.37 -3.35 10.79
C THR A 308 -19.06 -3.10 12.27
N ASN A 309 -19.74 -3.82 13.16
CA ASN A 309 -19.56 -3.68 14.61
C ASN A 309 -18.37 -4.55 15.11
N ASN A 310 -17.56 -3.99 16.03
CA ASN A 310 -16.52 -4.67 16.81
C ASN A 310 -16.97 -5.96 17.54
N GLY A 311 -18.28 -6.19 17.70
CA GLY A 311 -18.83 -7.39 18.34
C GLY A 311 -18.40 -8.71 17.70
N TRP A 312 -18.00 -8.72 16.43
CA TRP A 312 -17.57 -9.91 15.71
C TRP A 312 -16.10 -10.28 15.99
N ALA A 313 -15.26 -9.30 16.35
CA ALA A 313 -13.84 -9.52 16.68
C ALA A 313 -13.60 -9.81 18.17
N THR A 314 -14.51 -9.40 19.04
CA THR A 314 -14.43 -9.62 20.51
C THR A 314 -15.09 -10.92 20.96
N HIS A 315 -15.91 -11.56 20.11
CA HIS A 315 -16.55 -12.86 20.38
C HIS A 315 -15.97 -13.99 19.53
N TRP A 316 -14.66 -13.99 19.28
CA TRP A 316 -13.98 -15.25 19.02
C TRP A 316 -13.77 -15.93 20.37
N PRO A 317 -14.51 -16.99 20.75
CA PRO A 317 -14.07 -17.85 21.83
C PRO A 317 -12.58 -18.16 21.62
N PRO A 318 -11.78 -18.30 22.68
CA PRO A 318 -10.40 -18.79 22.57
C PRO A 318 -10.28 -20.12 21.78
N ASN A 319 -11.41 -20.77 21.46
CA ASN A 319 -11.54 -22.02 20.72
C ASN A 319 -12.56 -22.02 19.54
N SER A 320 -12.98 -20.88 18.95
CA SER A 320 -13.93 -20.95 17.82
C SER A 320 -13.28 -21.44 16.51
N ARG A 321 -13.48 -22.72 16.21
CA ARG A 321 -14.18 -23.25 15.02
C ARG A 321 -14.08 -22.51 13.66
N LEU A 322 -12.95 -21.93 13.28
CA LEU A 322 -12.64 -21.67 11.85
C LEU A 322 -12.36 -22.97 11.05
N LEU A 323 -12.57 -24.14 11.67
CA LEU A 323 -12.45 -25.47 11.05
C LEU A 323 -13.78 -26.25 10.95
N GLN A 324 -14.93 -25.68 11.31
CA GLN A 324 -16.20 -26.43 11.31
C GLN A 324 -17.29 -25.93 10.37
N THR A 325 -17.08 -24.87 9.59
CA THR A 325 -18.09 -24.41 8.61
C THR A 325 -17.67 -24.59 7.15
N THR A 326 -16.56 -25.26 6.88
CA THR A 326 -16.14 -25.63 5.50
C THR A 326 -16.09 -27.14 5.26
N PHE A 327 -16.49 -27.95 6.25
CA PHE A 327 -16.71 -29.40 6.10
C PHE A 327 -17.89 -29.80 6.98
N GLY A 328 -19.05 -29.97 6.36
CA GLY A 328 -20.30 -30.20 7.08
C GLY A 328 -21.50 -30.52 6.18
N SER A 329 -21.29 -31.30 5.12
CA SER A 329 -22.19 -32.32 4.57
C SER A 329 -21.41 -33.12 3.53
#